data_AF-A0A353N2N2-F1
#
_entry.id   AF-A0A353N2N2-F1
#
_cell.length_a   1.000
_cell.length_b   1.000
_cell.length_c   1.000
_cell.angle_alpha   90.00
_cell.angle_beta   90.00
_cell.angle_gamma   90.00
#
_symmetry.space_group_name_H-M   'P 1'
#
loop_
_entity.id
_entity.type
_entity.pdbx_description
1 polymer ?
#
loop_
_entity_poly.entity_id
_entity_poly.type
_entity_poly.pdbx_seq_one_letter_code
_entity_poly.pdbx_strand_id
1 'polypeptide(L)'
;MKSFPIAEDRINIGSLLVRLRERYGDELRADLIDPRNIAYLLDVLRYRVNNTEAVWVLDGEVVFRGIPEWDALMQKVDQVTGKGSENREY
;
A
#
# COMPACT_ATOMS: atom_id res chain seq x y z
N MET A 1 -15.56 10.60 -24.19
CA MET A 1 -15.37 10.12 -22.81
C MET A 1 -14.11 10.76 -22.26
N LYS A 2 -14.23 11.69 -21.31
CA LYS A 2 -13.07 12.17 -20.55
C LYS A 2 -12.54 10.96 -19.76
N SER A 3 -11.25 10.70 -19.88
CA SER A 3 -10.46 9.66 -19.20
C SER A 3 -10.99 9.34 -17.80
N PHE A 4 -11.19 8.06 -17.48
CA PHE A 4 -11.42 7.61 -16.09
C PHE A 4 -10.17 7.97 -15.26
N PRO A 5 -10.20 8.98 -14.38
CA PRO A 5 -9.01 9.50 -13.70
C PRO A 5 -8.40 8.57 -12.63
N ILE A 6 -8.69 7.26 -12.70
CA ILE A 6 -8.34 6.26 -11.67
C ILE A 6 -7.84 4.95 -12.34
N ALA A 7 -7.93 4.81 -13.66
CA ALA A 7 -7.52 3.57 -14.33
C ALA A 7 -6.01 3.35 -14.26
N GLU A 8 -5.23 4.40 -14.54
CA GLU A 8 -3.77 4.40 -14.42
C GLU A 8 -3.35 4.18 -12.95
N ASP A 9 -4.00 4.87 -12.02
CA ASP A 9 -3.75 4.69 -10.58
C ASP A 9 -3.96 3.25 -10.13
N ARG A 10 -5.03 2.58 -10.58
CA ARG A 10 -5.29 1.17 -10.29
C ARG A 10 -4.20 0.25 -10.83
N ILE A 11 -3.71 0.52 -12.04
CA ILE A 11 -2.61 -0.24 -12.65
C ILE A 11 -1.33 -0.06 -11.82
N ASN A 12 -1.02 1.18 -11.45
CA ASN A 12 0.18 1.50 -10.65
C ASN A 12 0.12 0.86 -9.26
N ILE A 13 -1.02 0.96 -8.56
CA ILE A 13 -1.24 0.28 -7.26
C ILE A 13 -1.12 -1.24 -7.43
N GLY A 14 -1.75 -1.82 -8.46
CA GLY A 14 -1.67 -3.24 -8.74
C GLY A 14 -0.22 -3.72 -8.98
N SER A 15 0.56 -2.94 -9.74
CA SER A 15 1.98 -3.23 -9.97
C SER A 15 2.78 -3.23 -8.66
N LEU A 16 2.55 -2.26 -7.77
CA LEU A 16 3.19 -2.23 -6.46
C LEU A 16 2.82 -3.45 -5.60
N LEU A 17 1.54 -3.85 -5.59
CA LEU A 17 1.09 -5.03 -4.84
C LEU A 17 1.71 -6.33 -5.35
N VAL A 18 1.86 -6.47 -6.67
CA VAL A 18 2.56 -7.62 -7.27
C VAL A 18 4.02 -7.65 -6.82
N ARG A 19 4.74 -6.53 -6.90
CA ARG A 19 6.14 -6.44 -6.47
C ARG A 19 6.32 -6.72 -4.98
N LEU A 20 5.39 -6.27 -4.14
CA LEU A 20 5.36 -6.62 -2.71
C LEU A 20 5.20 -8.14 -2.52
N ARG A 21 4.26 -8.77 -3.22
CA ARG A 21 4.07 -10.23 -3.16
C ARG A 21 5.30 -11.00 -3.63
N GLU A 22 5.94 -10.56 -4.70
CA GLU A 22 7.16 -11.17 -5.24
C GLU A 22 8.34 -11.08 -4.26
N ARG A 23 8.53 -9.94 -3.59
CA ARG A 23 9.66 -9.72 -2.66
C ARG A 23 9.46 -10.34 -1.28
N TYR A 24 8.26 -10.24 -0.74
CA TYR A 24 7.98 -10.60 0.66
C TYR A 24 7.21 -11.91 0.81
N GLY A 25 6.59 -12.43 -0.26
CA GLY A 25 5.90 -13.72 -0.24
C GLY A 25 4.83 -13.78 0.85
N ASP A 26 4.97 -14.74 1.76
CA ASP A 26 4.06 -14.95 2.89
C ASP A 26 4.47 -14.19 4.17
N GLU A 27 5.62 -13.49 4.17
CA GLU A 27 6.04 -12.63 5.28
C GLU A 27 5.28 -11.30 5.32
N LEU A 28 4.60 -10.94 4.23
CA LEU A 28 3.76 -9.75 4.13
C LEU A 28 2.35 -10.13 3.66
N ARG A 29 1.36 -9.84 4.51
CA ARG A 29 -0.04 -9.86 4.10
C ARG A 29 -0.44 -8.49 3.56
N ALA A 30 -0.90 -8.45 2.32
CA ALA A 30 -1.44 -7.26 1.70
C ALA A 30 -2.93 -7.47 1.36
N ASP A 31 -3.79 -6.62 1.91
CA ASP A 31 -5.23 -6.62 1.64
C ASP A 31 -5.60 -5.32 0.91
N LEU A 32 -6.35 -5.43 -0.20
CA LEU A 32 -6.91 -4.27 -0.91
C LEU A 32 -8.36 -4.08 -0.49
N ILE A 33 -8.66 -2.93 0.13
CA ILE A 33 -9.98 -2.63 0.68
C ILE A 33 -10.68 -1.59 -0.19
N ASP A 34 -11.90 -1.90 -0.64
CA ASP A 34 -12.80 -0.88 -1.21
C ASP A 34 -13.39 -0.06 -0.06
N PRO A 35 -13.20 1.28 -0.01
CA PRO A 35 -13.72 2.11 1.08
C PRO A 35 -15.25 2.14 1.15
N ARG A 36 -15.95 1.64 0.12
CA ARG A 36 -17.41 1.50 0.10
C ARG A 36 -17.88 0.20 0.76
N ASN A 37 -16.96 -0.70 1.13
CA ASN A 37 -17.30 -1.90 1.86
C ASN A 37 -17.60 -1.57 3.33
N ILE A 38 -18.87 -1.72 3.71
CA ILE A 38 -19.35 -1.36 5.05
C ILE A 38 -18.67 -2.15 6.18
N ALA A 39 -18.14 -3.34 5.91
CA ALA A 39 -17.38 -4.12 6.88
C ALA A 39 -16.12 -3.38 7.38
N TYR A 40 -15.60 -2.43 6.59
CA TYR A 40 -14.40 -1.65 6.88
C TYR A 40 -14.69 -0.18 7.14
N LEU A 41 -15.95 0.19 7.43
CA LEU A 41 -16.32 1.59 7.66
C LEU A 41 -15.52 2.24 8.81
N LEU A 42 -15.21 1.49 9.87
CA LEU A 42 -14.40 2.00 10.96
C LEU A 42 -12.96 2.29 10.54
N ASP A 43 -12.37 1.49 9.66
CA ASP A 43 -11.03 1.72 9.12
C ASP A 43 -11.00 2.94 8.20
N VAL A 44 -12.04 3.11 7.37
CA VAL A 44 -12.23 4.31 6.52
C VAL A 44 -12.22 5.58 7.37
N LEU A 45 -12.93 5.58 8.50
CA LEU A 45 -12.95 6.71 9.44
C LEU A 45 -11.61 6.86 10.19
N ARG A 46 -11.08 5.76 10.75
CA ARG A 46 -9.83 5.73 11.52
C ARG A 46 -8.66 6.30 10.74
N TYR A 47 -8.53 5.90 9.47
CA TYR A 47 -7.43 6.32 8.60
C TYR A 47 -7.75 7.56 7.76
N ARG A 48 -8.95 8.14 7.93
CA ARG A 48 -9.42 9.32 7.18
C ARG A 48 -9.26 9.11 5.68
N VAL A 49 -9.79 7.99 5.18
CA VAL A 49 -9.80 7.67 3.75
C VAL A 49 -10.82 8.58 3.07
N ASN A 50 -10.40 9.27 2.03
CA ASN A 50 -11.26 10.11 1.19
C ASN A 50 -11.39 9.47 -0.21
N ASN A 51 -12.29 9.97 -1.04
CA ASN A 51 -12.56 9.40 -2.37
C ASN A 51 -11.54 9.84 -3.45
N THR A 52 -10.42 10.47 -3.07
CA THR A 52 -9.50 11.11 -4.02
C THR A 52 -8.16 10.40 -4.17
N GLU A 53 -7.77 9.55 -3.22
CA GLU A 53 -6.46 8.87 -3.25
C GLU A 53 -6.48 7.54 -2.49
N ALA A 54 -5.53 6.66 -2.83
CA ALA A 54 -5.29 5.46 -2.04
C ALA A 54 -4.60 5.80 -0.71
N VAL A 55 -4.89 5.02 0.33
CA VAL A 55 -4.23 5.13 1.64
C VAL A 55 -3.54 3.82 1.93
N TRP A 56 -2.24 3.87 2.18
CA TRP A 56 -1.42 2.71 2.51
C TRP A 56 -1.24 2.65 4.02
N VAL A 57 -1.69 1.56 4.61
CA VAL A 57 -1.61 1.30 6.05
C VAL A 57 -0.70 0.09 6.27
N LEU A 58 0.30 0.26 7.14
CA LEU A 58 1.24 -0.80 7.54
C LEU A 58 1.20 -0.88 9.07
N ASP A 59 0.92 -2.07 9.62
CA ASP A 59 0.78 -2.32 11.05
C ASP A 59 -0.11 -1.31 11.81
N GLY A 60 -1.18 -0.87 11.15
CA GLY A 60 -2.15 0.08 11.72
C GLY A 60 -1.74 1.55 11.67
N GLU A 61 -0.63 1.87 11.00
CA GLU A 61 -0.18 3.24 10.75
C GLU A 61 -0.29 3.62 9.27
N VAL A 62 -0.75 4.84 8.99
CA VAL A 62 -0.77 5.37 7.61
C VAL A 62 0.66 5.72 7.22
N VAL A 63 1.21 4.99 6.25
CA VAL A 63 2.58 5.19 5.76
C VAL A 63 2.63 6.03 4.49
N PHE A 64 1.59 5.97 3.64
CA PHE A 64 1.49 6.78 2.43
C PHE A 64 0.04 7.19 2.12
N ARG A 65 -0.07 8.31 1.42
CA ARG A 65 -1.29 8.79 0.76
C ARG A 65 -0.97 9.01 -0.72
N GLY A 66 -1.85 8.51 -1.60
CA GLY A 66 -1.58 8.40 -3.03
C GLY A 66 -0.79 7.14 -3.39
N ILE A 67 -0.08 7.21 -4.51
CA ILE A 67 0.71 6.10 -5.05
C ILE A 67 2.17 6.34 -4.66
N PRO A 68 2.76 5.54 -3.77
CA PRO A 68 4.15 5.71 -3.38
C PRO A 68 5.09 5.22 -4.49
N GLU A 69 6.27 5.83 -4.55
CA GLU A 69 7.39 5.26 -5.29
C GLU A 69 7.82 3.94 -4.66
N TRP A 70 8.28 3.01 -5.51
CA TRP A 70 8.65 1.67 -5.08
C TRP A 70 9.72 1.68 -3.97
N ASP A 71 10.77 2.46 -4.12
CA ASP A 71 11.90 2.45 -3.17
C ASP A 71 11.47 2.92 -1.78
N ALA A 72 10.58 3.91 -1.72
CA ALA A 72 10.03 4.40 -0.47
C ALA A 72 9.11 3.36 0.19
N LEU A 73 8.25 2.71 -0.59
CA LEU A 73 7.38 1.63 -0.12
C LEU A 73 8.21 0.45 0.42
N MET A 74 9.21 0.01 -0.34
CA MET A 74 10.12 -1.07 0.02
C MET A 74 10.86 -0.75 1.32
N GLN A 75 11.40 0.46 1.46
CA GLN A 75 12.11 0.87 2.67
C GLN A 75 11.21 0.79 3.92
N LYS A 76 9.94 1.18 3.81
CA LYS A 76 8.97 1.08 4.92
C LYS A 76 8.64 -0.35 5.28
N VAL A 77 8.43 -1.22 4.30
CA VAL A 77 8.12 -2.64 4.54
C VAL A 77 9.34 -3.39 5.06
N ASP A 78 10.55 -3.08 4.58
CA ASP A 78 11.81 -3.68 5.06
C ASP A 78 12.07 -3.38 6.55
N GLN A 79 11.62 -2.23 7.06
CA GLN A 79 11.72 -1.87 8.48
C GLN A 79 10.84 -2.75 9.37
N VAL A 80 9.68 -3.20 8.86
CA VAL A 80 8.71 -4.01 9.61
C VAL A 80 9.00 -5.51 9.49
N THR A 81 9.34 -5.96 8.30
CA THR A 81 9.66 -7.37 8.02
C THR A 81 11.05 -7.80 8.49
N GLY A 82 11.90 -6.85 8.92
CA GLY A 82 13.28 -7.15 9.35
C GLY A 82 14.27 -7.37 8.21
N LYS A 83 13.82 -7.40 6.94
CA LYS A 83 14.69 -7.50 5.74
C LYS A 83 15.58 -6.26 5.53
N GLY A 84 15.30 -5.14 6.21
CA GLY A 84 16.14 -3.95 6.18
C GLY A 84 17.52 -4.11 6.81
N SER A 85 17.74 -5.18 7.58
CA SER A 85 19.03 -5.50 8.22
C SER A 85 19.99 -6.27 7.30
N GLU A 86 19.47 -7.01 6.32
CA GLU A 86 20.29 -7.89 5.46
C GLU A 86 21.09 -7.12 4.40
N ASN A 87 20.72 -5.86 4.11
CA ASN A 87 21.40 -5.00 3.13
C ASN A 87 22.34 -3.95 3.77
N ARG A 88 22.72 -4.11 5.04
CA ARG A 88 23.67 -3.21 5.75
C ARG A 88 25.06 -3.80 5.94
N GLU A 89 25.39 -4.86 5.20
CA GLU A 89 26.78 -5.27 5.03
C GLU A 89 27.25 -4.88 3.63
N TYR A 90 28.49 -4.36 3.60
CA TYR A 90 29.28 -3.82 2.48
C TYR A 90 29.16 -2.30 2.22
#